data_AF-A0A963QFD9-F1
#
_entry.id   AF-A0A963QFD9-F1
#
_cell.length_a   1.000
_cell.length_b   1.000
_cell.length_c   1.000
_cell.angle_alpha   90.00
_cell.angle_beta   90.00
_cell.angle_gamma   90.00
#
_symmetry.space_group_name_H-M   'P 1'
#
loop_
_entity.id
_entity.type
_entity.pdbx_description
1 polymer ?
#
loop_
_entity_poly.entity_id
_entity_poly.type
_entity_poly.pdbx_seq_one_letter_code
_entity_poly.pdbx_strand_id
1 'polypeptide(L)'
;MGLAVSGGPDSLALLLLAEAVMPGRVEVATVDHRLRAESASEAAMVAELCAGHKIPHEILSVKVPQGNVQDMARMARYRALGEWARRRELGAIATAH
;
A
#
# COMPACT_ATOMS: atom_id res chain seq x y z
N MET A 1 8.69 -0.02 -9.85
CA MET A 1 8.87 0.66 -8.54
C MET A 1 7.62 0.39 -7.71
N GLY A 2 7.74 0.13 -6.41
CA GLY A 2 6.59 -0.09 -5.54
C GLY A 2 6.04 1.22 -4.97
N LEU A 3 4.72 1.32 -4.83
CA LEU A 3 4.03 2.40 -4.12
C LEU A 3 3.24 1.82 -2.95
N ALA A 4 3.44 2.36 -1.74
CA ALA A 4 2.59 2.05 -0.60
C ALA A 4 1.45 3.07 -0.52
N VAL A 5 0.22 2.63 -0.79
CA VAL A 5 -0.98 3.49 -0.87
C VAL A 5 -1.96 3.09 0.21
N SER A 6 -2.28 4.00 1.13
CA SER A 6 -3.17 3.74 2.27
C SER A 6 -4.65 4.01 1.98
N GLY A 7 -4.96 4.71 0.88
CA GLY A 7 -6.30 5.22 0.59
C GLY A 7 -6.54 6.65 1.10
N GLY A 8 -5.58 7.21 1.84
CA GLY A 8 -5.58 8.64 2.19
C GLY A 8 -5.25 9.52 0.98
N PRO A 9 -5.68 10.80 0.98
CA PRO A 9 -5.57 11.70 -0.17
C PRO A 9 -4.14 11.85 -0.69
N ASP A 10 -3.15 12.00 0.18
CA ASP A 10 -1.75 12.18 -0.23
C ASP A 10 -1.21 10.93 -0.95
N SER A 11 -1.60 9.74 -0.49
CA SER A 11 -1.19 8.48 -1.09
C SER A 11 -1.89 8.21 -2.42
N LEU A 12 -3.14 8.64 -2.56
CA LEU A 12 -3.87 8.60 -3.83
C LEU A 12 -3.28 9.61 -4.83
N ALA A 13 -2.92 10.81 -4.37
CA ALA A 13 -2.24 11.80 -5.21
C ALA A 13 -0.89 11.26 -5.71
N LEU A 14 -0.09 10.64 -4.82
CA LEU A 14 1.16 9.97 -5.20
C LEU A 14 0.92 8.89 -6.26
N LEU A 15 -0.10 8.05 -6.10
CA LEU A 15 -0.47 7.02 -7.08
C LEU A 15 -0.78 7.63 -8.44
N LEU A 16 -1.67 8.62 -8.49
CA LEU A 16 -2.12 9.24 -9.74
C LEU A 16 -0.97 9.99 -10.44
N LEU A 17 -0.12 10.69 -9.69
CA LEU A 17 1.06 11.35 -10.24
C LEU A 17 2.08 10.34 -10.77
N ALA A 18 2.34 9.27 -10.02
CA ALA A 18 3.29 8.24 -10.43
C ALA A 18 2.83 7.52 -11.70
N GLU A 19 1.53 7.21 -11.82
CA GLU A 19 0.97 6.63 -13.04
C GLU A 19 1.05 7.59 -14.23
N ALA A 20 0.80 8.88 -14.02
CA ALA A 20 0.90 9.88 -15.08
C ALA A 20 2.32 10.05 -15.64
N VAL A 21 3.34 9.96 -14.79
CA VAL A 21 4.75 10.21 -15.18
C VAL A 21 5.53 8.93 -15.51
N MET A 22 5.07 7.77 -15.02
CA MET A 22 5.71 6.46 -15.21
C MET A 22 4.68 5.36 -15.52
N PRO A 23 3.86 5.53 -16.57
CA PRO A 23 2.76 4.60 -16.87
C PRO A 23 3.27 3.17 -17.06
N GLY A 24 2.61 2.21 -16.41
CA GLY A 24 2.96 0.79 -16.48
C GLY A 24 4.30 0.41 -15.84
N ARG A 25 4.93 1.31 -15.06
CA ARG A 25 6.20 1.03 -14.36
C ARG A 25 6.08 0.99 -12.83
N VAL A 26 4.86 1.10 -12.32
CA VAL A 26 4.55 1.07 -10.90
C VAL A 26 3.71 -0.13 -10.54
N GLU A 27 3.92 -0.62 -9.32
CA GLU A 27 3.08 -1.61 -8.67
C GLU A 27 2.66 -1.06 -7.32
N VAL A 28 1.45 -1.37 -6.88
CA VAL A 28 0.84 -0.76 -5.70
C VAL A 28 0.58 -1.82 -4.65
N ALA A 29 0.85 -1.49 -3.40
CA ALA A 29 0.42 -2.27 -2.26
C ALA A 29 -0.35 -1.41 -1.25
N THR A 30 -1.42 -1.98 -0.70
CA THR A 30 -2.15 -1.39 0.42
C THR A 30 -2.09 -2.31 1.62
N VAL A 31 -1.67 -1.80 2.78
CA VAL A 31 -1.58 -2.60 4.01
C VAL A 31 -2.89 -2.51 4.77
N ASP A 32 -3.63 -3.61 4.84
CA ASP A 32 -4.81 -3.77 5.69
C ASP A 32 -4.37 -4.26 7.08
N HIS A 33 -4.37 -3.37 8.05
CA HIS A 33 -3.94 -3.67 9.42
C HIS A 33 -5.08 -4.15 10.33
N ARG A 34 -6.34 -4.07 9.87
CA ARG A 34 -7.55 -4.52 10.60
C ARG A 34 -7.72 -3.96 12.01
N LEU A 35 -7.06 -2.85 12.33
CA LEU A 35 -7.21 -2.15 13.62
C LEU A 35 -8.43 -1.23 13.62
N ARG A 36 -8.81 -0.77 12.43
CA ARG A 36 -9.95 0.10 12.18
C ARG A 36 -10.91 -0.61 11.25
N ALA A 37 -12.20 -0.38 11.44
CA ALA A 37 -13.23 -0.96 10.58
C ALA A 37 -13.08 -0.49 9.13
N GLU A 38 -12.61 0.75 8.95
CA GLU A 38 -12.46 1.38 7.63
C GLU A 38 -11.27 0.84 6.84
N SER A 39 -10.29 0.18 7.48
CA SER A 39 -9.04 -0.26 6.82
C SER A 39 -9.30 -1.21 5.65
N ALA A 40 -10.31 -2.09 5.77
CA ALA A 40 -10.70 -3.01 4.71
C ALA A 40 -11.38 -2.28 3.54
N SER A 41 -12.27 -1.32 3.81
CA SER A 41 -12.93 -0.53 2.77
C SER A 41 -11.96 0.40 2.05
N GLU A 42 -10.99 0.98 2.76
CA GLU A 42 -9.93 1.79 2.15
C GLU A 42 -9.06 0.95 1.21
N ALA A 43 -8.66 -0.26 1.64
CA ALA A 43 -7.90 -1.18 0.80
C ALA A 43 -8.68 -1.63 -0.45
N ALA A 44 -9.99 -1.88 -0.31
CA ALA A 44 -10.87 -2.23 -1.43
C ALA A 44 -11.00 -1.07 -2.42
N MET A 45 -11.18 0.17 -1.93
CA MET A 45 -11.26 1.36 -2.78
C MET A 45 -9.98 1.58 -3.58
N VAL A 46 -8.80 1.38 -2.97
CA VAL A 46 -7.52 1.48 -3.71
C VAL A 46 -7.42 0.37 -4.77
N ALA A 47 -7.88 -0.84 -4.46
CA ALA A 47 -7.89 -1.95 -5.41
C ALA A 47 -8.77 -1.65 -6.63
N GLU A 48 -9.96 -1.09 -6.42
CA GLU A 48 -10.87 -0.66 -7.49
C GLU A 48 -10.24 0.43 -8.36
N LEU A 49 -9.61 1.43 -7.74
CA LEU A 49 -8.89 2.48 -8.47
C LEU A 49 -7.77 1.90 -9.34
N CYS A 50 -6.94 1.02 -8.77
CA CYS A 50 -5.85 0.38 -9.50
C CYS A 50 -6.37 -0.48 -10.66
N ALA A 51 -7.46 -1.22 -10.45
CA ALA A 51 -8.11 -2.01 -11.50
C ALA A 51 -8.60 -1.13 -12.66
N GLY A 52 -9.23 0.00 -12.37
CA GLY A 52 -9.66 0.97 -13.39
C GLY A 52 -8.52 1.52 -14.23
N HIS A 53 -7.33 1.64 -13.64
CA HIS A 53 -6.11 2.13 -14.29
C HIS A 53 -5.19 1.00 -14.83
N LYS A 54 -5.57 -0.28 -14.67
CA LYS A 54 -4.75 -1.45 -15.03
C LYS A 54 -3.39 -1.51 -14.33
N ILE A 55 -3.32 -0.99 -13.11
CA ILE A 55 -2.11 -1.00 -12.28
C ILE A 55 -2.10 -2.29 -11.44
N PRO A 56 -0.99 -3.06 -11.42
CA PRO A 56 -0.86 -4.20 -10.52
C PRO A 56 -1.00 -3.76 -9.06
N HIS A 57 -1.93 -4.39 -8.33
CA HIS A 57 -2.22 -4.07 -6.94
C HIS A 57 -2.27 -5.32 -6.07
N GLU A 58 -1.80 -5.20 -4.83
CA GLU A 58 -1.91 -6.25 -3.81
C GLU A 58 -2.35 -5.66 -2.46
N ILE A 59 -3.34 -6.29 -1.83
CA ILE A 59 -3.71 -6.01 -0.44
C ILE A 59 -2.87 -6.90 0.49
N LEU A 60 -2.06 -6.27 1.33
CA LEU A 60 -1.21 -6.93 2.31
C LEU A 60 -1.90 -6.92 3.68
N SER A 61 -2.64 -7.98 4.00
CA SER A 61 -3.25 -8.13 5.32
C SER A 61 -2.20 -8.45 6.39
N VAL A 62 -2.14 -7.64 7.44
CA VAL A 62 -1.22 -7.85 8.57
C VAL A 62 -1.99 -8.00 9.88
N LYS A 63 -1.43 -8.81 10.79
CA LYS A 63 -1.88 -8.88 12.19
C LYS A 63 -1.00 -7.99 13.03
N VAL A 64 -1.59 -7.01 13.70
CA VAL A 64 -0.89 -6.15 14.66
C VAL A 64 -1.12 -6.68 16.07
N PRO A 65 -0.07 -7.07 16.80
CA PRO A 65 -0.20 -7.53 18.19
C PRO A 65 -0.75 -6.44 19.12
N GLN A 66 -1.37 -6.86 20.23
CA GLN A 66 -1.78 -5.95 21.30
C GLN A 66 -0.54 -5.34 22.01
N GLY A 67 -0.65 -4.10 22.51
CA GLY A 67 0.46 -3.36 23.13
C GLY A 67 0.57 -1.93 22.62
N ASN A 68 1.79 -1.43 22.39
CA ASN A 68 2.00 -0.14 21.71
C ASN A 68 1.57 -0.26 20.23
N VAL A 69 0.27 -0.07 19.99
CA VAL A 69 -0.40 -0.35 18.72
C VAL A 69 0.23 0.43 17.56
N GLN A 70 0.67 1.67 17.78
CA GLN A 70 1.24 2.50 16.72
C GLN A 70 2.60 1.98 16.25
N ASP A 71 3.53 1.74 17.16
CA ASP A 71 4.85 1.23 16.80
C ASP A 71 4.76 -0.18 16.20
N MET A 72 3.90 -1.02 16.75
CA MET A 72 3.68 -2.38 16.24
C MET A 72 3.01 -2.37 14.87
N ALA A 73 2.06 -1.49 14.61
CA ALA A 73 1.46 -1.31 13.28
C ALA A 73 2.49 -0.81 12.27
N ARG A 74 3.34 0.15 12.67
CA ARG A 74 4.43 0.66 11.84
C ARG A 74 5.41 -0.44 11.45
N MET A 75 5.84 -1.27 12.40
CA MET A 75 6.72 -2.41 12.13
C MET A 75 6.07 -3.46 11.24
N ALA A 76 4.81 -3.83 11.50
CA ALA A 76 4.07 -4.80 10.69
C ALA A 76 3.93 -4.32 9.23
N ARG A 77 3.62 -3.04 9.05
CA ARG A 77 3.54 -2.40 7.72
C ARG A 77 4.86 -2.49 6.97
N TYR A 78 5.98 -2.08 7.58
CA TYR A 78 7.28 -2.13 6.90
C TYR A 78 7.74 -3.55 6.59
N ARG A 79 7.46 -4.52 7.47
CA ARG A 79 7.74 -5.93 7.22
C ARG A 79 6.99 -6.43 5.99
N ALA A 80 5.67 -6.20 5.95
CA ALA A 80 4.83 -6.64 4.84
C ALA A 80 5.26 -5.99 3.51
N LEU A 81 5.53 -4.67 3.52
CA LEU A 81 6.03 -3.96 2.35
C LEU A 81 7.39 -4.49 1.87
N GLY A 82 8.31 -4.78 2.80
CA GLY A 82 9.62 -5.34 2.46
C GLY A 82 9.55 -6.77 1.91
N GLU A 83 8.65 -7.60 2.43
CA GLU A 83 8.37 -8.93 1.89
C GLU A 83 7.74 -8.86 0.49
N TRP A 84 6.77 -7.98 0.30
CA TRP A 84 6.17 -7.70 -0.99
C TRP A 84 7.21 -7.24 -2.02
N ALA A 85 8.04 -6.24 -1.68
CA ALA A 85 9.08 -5.75 -2.59
C ALA A 85 10.09 -6.84 -2.97
N ARG A 86 10.49 -7.71 -2.04
CA ARG A 86 11.38 -8.84 -2.36
C ARG A 86 10.70 -9.83 -3.30
N ARG A 87 9.45 -10.20 -3.03
CA ARG A 87 8.68 -11.17 -3.84
C ARG A 87 8.37 -10.65 -5.25
N ARG A 88 8.27 -9.33 -5.41
CA ARG A 88 8.00 -8.64 -6.68
C ARG A 88 9.27 -8.08 -7.35
N GLU A 89 10.45 -8.35 -6.77
CA GLU A 89 11.75 -7.87 -7.27
C GLU A 89 11.81 -6.33 -7.46
N LEU A 90 11.15 -5.59 -6.57
CA LEU A 90 11.07 -4.13 -6.62
C LEU A 90 12.32 -3.49 -5.99
N GLY A 91 13.03 -2.67 -6.76
CA GLY A 91 14.24 -1.98 -6.29
C GLY A 91 14.00 -0.86 -5.25
N ALA A 92 12.77 -0.36 -5.13
CA ALA A 92 12.40 0.68 -4.16
C ALA A 92 10.89 0.69 -3.90
N ILE A 93 10.50 1.20 -2.73
CA ILE A 93 9.12 1.49 -2.34
C ILE A 93 9.01 2.98 -2.01
N ALA A 94 8.11 3.70 -2.68
CA ALA A 94 7.75 5.07 -2.34
C ALA A 94 6.52 5.08 -1.43
N THR A 95 6.46 6.07 -0.54
CA THR A 95 5.37 6.28 0.42
C THR A 95 4.99 7.76 0.42
N ALA A 96 3.71 8.09 0.64
CA ALA A 96 3.32 9.46 0.95
C ALA A 96 3.56 9.74 2.45
N HIS A 97 4.40 10.74 2.75
CA HIS A 97 4.70 11.25 4.10
C HIS A 97 4.66 12.78 4.07
#